data_AF-A0A947WH62-F1
#
_entry.id   AF-A0A947WH62-F1
#
_cell.length_a   1.000
_cell.length_b   1.000
_cell.length_c   1.000
_cell.angle_alpha   90.00
_cell.angle_beta   90.00
_cell.angle_gamma   90.00
#
_symmetry.space_group_name_H-M   'P 1'
#
loop_
_entity.id
_entity.type
_entity.pdbx_description
1 polymer ?
#
loop_
_entity_poly.entity_id
_entity_poly.type
_entity_poly.pdbx_seq_one_letter_code
_entity_poly.pdbx_strand_id
1 'polypeptide(L)'
;MMFGKKKKTLFRVIIGIWVVLWLFFLVREDKDDQYGDMMRLFKAGRPDKYRLVLGPELYDLLVLCKESMPLGSTYKLSGFEKFSIHEVRARYFLWSLVSVDKDPDYVIYFKSDPKTLPGYERCGGSAAFGSLYRKIRR
;
A
#
# COMPACT_ATOMS: atom_id res chain seq x y z
N MET A 1 -10.31 -21.91 -59.34
CA MET A 1 -9.27 -21.56 -58.32
C MET A 1 -9.33 -20.10 -57.80
N MET A 2 -10.49 -19.41 -57.83
CA MET A 2 -10.56 -17.98 -57.42
C MET A 2 -10.90 -17.73 -55.94
N PHE A 3 -11.48 -18.70 -55.22
CA PHE A 3 -11.90 -18.51 -53.82
C PHE A 3 -10.74 -18.44 -52.82
N GLY A 4 -9.56 -18.99 -53.15
CA GLY A 4 -8.39 -18.99 -52.26
C GLY A 4 -7.72 -17.61 -52.10
N LYS A 5 -7.75 -16.76 -53.13
CA LYS A 5 -7.13 -15.42 -53.09
C LYS A 5 -7.90 -14.47 -52.16
N LYS A 6 -9.23 -14.46 -52.22
CA LYS A 6 -10.06 -13.59 -51.36
C LYS A 6 -9.89 -13.89 -49.87
N LYS A 7 -9.79 -15.17 -49.49
CA LYS A 7 -9.56 -15.59 -48.08
C LYS A 7 -8.20 -15.13 -47.54
N LYS A 8 -7.14 -15.20 -48.36
CA LYS A 8 -5.80 -14.71 -47.99
C LYS A 8 -5.76 -13.20 -47.78
N THR A 9 -6.50 -12.43 -48.60
CA THR A 9 -6.60 -10.99 -48.45
C THR A 9 -7.34 -10.62 -47.16
N LEU A 10 -8.47 -11.27 -46.87
CA LEU A 10 -9.23 -11.02 -45.64
C LEU A 10 -8.40 -11.29 -44.38
N PHE A 11 -7.66 -12.41 -44.36
CA PHE A 11 -6.80 -12.76 -43.24
C PHE A 11 -5.68 -11.75 -42.99
N ARG A 12 -5.06 -11.22 -44.06
CA ARG A 12 -4.06 -10.13 -43.94
C ARG A 12 -4.65 -8.87 -43.35
N VAL A 13 -5.88 -8.50 -43.74
CA VAL A 13 -6.55 -7.31 -43.20
C VAL A 13 -6.82 -7.49 -41.71
N ILE A 14 -7.32 -8.67 -41.30
CA ILE A 14 -7.55 -8.98 -39.88
C ILE A 14 -6.25 -8.91 -39.09
N ILE A 15 -5.17 -9.51 -39.57
CA ILE A 15 -3.85 -9.43 -38.92
C ILE A 15 -3.36 -7.98 -38.86
N GLY A 16 -3.53 -7.20 -39.93
CA GLY A 16 -3.15 -5.79 -39.95
C GLY A 16 -3.87 -4.99 -38.87
N ILE A 17 -5.20 -5.13 -38.78
CA ILE A 17 -6.01 -4.49 -37.73
C ILE A 17 -5.59 -4.96 -36.34
N TRP A 18 -5.31 -6.25 -36.17
CA TRP A 18 -4.85 -6.83 -34.91
C TRP A 18 -3.51 -6.24 -34.47
N VAL A 19 -2.53 -6.14 -35.36
CA VAL A 19 -1.22 -5.52 -35.07
C VAL A 19 -1.38 -4.04 -34.72
N VAL A 20 -2.22 -3.30 -35.45
CA VAL A 20 -2.48 -1.87 -35.17
C VAL A 20 -3.14 -1.69 -33.79
N LEU A 21 -4.09 -2.56 -33.43
CA LEU A 21 -4.68 -2.56 -32.09
C LEU A 21 -3.63 -2.81 -31.00
N TRP A 22 -2.73 -3.77 -31.19
CA TRP A 22 -1.63 -4.03 -30.25
C TRP A 22 -0.69 -2.83 -30.10
N LEU A 23 -0.31 -2.19 -31.21
CA LEU A 23 0.51 -0.97 -31.16
C LEU A 23 -0.22 0.15 -30.42
N PHE A 24 -1.53 0.30 -30.62
CA PHE A 24 -2.32 1.30 -29.91
C PHE A 24 -2.39 1.01 -28.40
N PHE A 25 -2.58 -0.25 -28.00
CA PHE A 25 -2.55 -0.65 -26.59
C PHE A 25 -1.20 -0.36 -25.94
N LEU A 26 -0.09 -0.74 -26.59
CA LEU A 26 1.26 -0.49 -26.08
C LEU A 26 1.55 1.01 -25.91
N VAL A 27 1.18 1.84 -26.90
CA VAL A 27 1.40 3.30 -26.84
C VAL A 27 0.50 3.97 -25.81
N ARG A 28 -0.73 3.47 -25.61
CA ARG A 28 -1.66 4.02 -24.62
C ARG A 28 -1.18 3.73 -23.20
N GLU A 29 -0.72 2.52 -22.95
CA GLU A 29 -0.24 2.07 -21.65
C GLU A 29 1.00 2.84 -21.16
N ASP A 30 1.87 3.29 -22.07
CA ASP A 30 3.03 4.14 -21.76
C ASP A 30 2.61 5.52 -21.22
N LYS A 31 1.41 6.02 -21.56
CA LYS A 31 0.89 7.30 -21.06
C LYS A 31 0.33 7.23 -19.64
N ASP A 32 -0.06 6.04 -19.17
CA ASP A 32 -0.65 5.86 -17.85
C ASP A 32 0.41 5.59 -16.75
N ASP A 33 1.71 5.68 -17.09
CA ASP A 33 2.90 5.49 -16.22
C ASP A 33 2.92 4.16 -15.42
N GLN A 34 2.01 3.23 -15.73
CA GLN A 34 1.90 1.94 -15.07
C GLN A 34 3.18 1.10 -15.21
N TYR A 35 3.82 1.17 -16.38
CA TYR A 35 5.11 0.52 -16.61
C TYR A 35 6.26 1.21 -15.88
N GLY A 36 6.20 2.54 -15.72
CA GLY A 36 7.17 3.29 -14.91
C GLY A 36 7.11 2.88 -13.44
N ASP A 37 5.91 2.78 -12.88
CA ASP A 37 5.68 2.33 -11.51
C ASP A 37 6.02 0.84 -11.31
N MET A 38 5.70 -0.03 -12.27
CA MET A 38 6.17 -1.41 -12.25
C MET A 38 7.70 -1.50 -12.30
N MET A 39 8.33 -0.76 -13.19
CA MET A 39 9.79 -0.75 -13.34
C MET A 39 10.46 -0.23 -12.06
N ARG A 40 9.88 0.79 -11.41
CA ARG A 40 10.29 1.28 -10.08
C ARG A 40 10.14 0.18 -9.03
N LEU A 41 9.02 -0.54 -8.99
CA LEU A 41 8.83 -1.68 -8.09
C LEU A 41 9.83 -2.82 -8.34
N PHE A 42 10.22 -3.07 -9.59
CA PHE A 42 11.20 -4.10 -9.91
C PHE A 42 12.63 -3.68 -9.49
N LYS A 43 13.01 -2.43 -9.75
CA LYS A 43 14.36 -1.90 -9.46
C LYS A 43 14.59 -1.46 -8.01
N ALA A 44 13.53 -1.14 -7.29
CA ALA A 44 13.59 -0.70 -5.89
C ALA A 44 14.19 -1.77 -4.96
N GLY A 45 14.90 -1.36 -3.90
CA GLY A 45 15.27 -2.25 -2.81
C GLY A 45 14.03 -2.76 -2.07
N ARG A 46 14.15 -3.84 -1.28
CA ARG A 46 13.02 -4.34 -0.46
C ARG A 46 12.30 -3.24 0.34
N PRO A 47 12.98 -2.33 1.09
CA PRO A 47 12.28 -1.30 1.87
C PRO A 47 11.48 -0.32 0.99
N ASP A 48 12.05 0.09 -0.14
CA ASP A 48 11.41 1.02 -1.07
C ASP A 48 10.18 0.41 -1.74
N LYS A 49 10.19 -0.90 -2.02
CA LYS A 49 9.00 -1.61 -2.51
C LYS A 49 7.87 -1.58 -1.49
N TYR A 50 8.17 -1.83 -0.22
CA TYR A 50 7.17 -1.77 0.84
C TYR A 50 6.64 -0.36 1.02
N ARG A 51 7.52 0.64 0.99
CA ARG A 51 7.14 2.06 1.08
C ARG A 51 6.21 2.48 -0.05
N LEU A 52 6.46 2.02 -1.27
CA LEU A 52 5.62 2.31 -2.43
C LEU A 52 4.25 1.63 -2.35
N VAL A 53 4.20 0.36 -1.90
CA VAL A 53 2.94 -0.39 -1.76
C VAL A 53 2.07 0.14 -0.62
N LEU A 54 2.65 0.45 0.54
CA LEU A 54 1.92 0.94 1.72
C LEU A 54 1.56 2.42 1.62
N GLY A 55 2.29 3.17 0.80
CA GLY A 55 2.32 4.63 0.83
C GLY A 55 3.35 5.11 1.86
N PRO A 56 4.06 6.22 1.58
CA PRO A 56 5.17 6.69 2.40
C PRO A 56 4.75 6.98 3.84
N GLU A 57 3.61 7.64 4.04
CA GLU A 57 3.10 8.02 5.36
C GLU A 57 2.83 6.81 6.27
N LEU A 58 2.13 5.80 5.73
CA LEU A 58 1.80 4.60 6.48
C LEU A 58 3.05 3.77 6.75
N TYR A 59 3.94 3.64 5.76
CA TYR A 59 5.19 2.91 5.93
C TYR A 59 6.06 3.53 7.02
N ASP A 60 6.27 4.85 6.98
CA ASP A 60 7.13 5.56 7.94
C ASP A 60 6.54 5.46 9.37
N LEU A 61 5.20 5.54 9.51
CA LEU A 61 4.52 5.32 10.79
C LEU A 61 4.73 3.89 11.31
N LEU A 62 4.57 2.88 10.45
CA LEU A 62 4.69 1.48 10.84
C LEU A 62 6.14 1.08 11.18
N VAL A 63 7.13 1.66 10.50
CA VAL A 63 8.55 1.52 10.86
C VAL A 63 8.80 2.10 12.24
N LEU A 64 8.37 3.34 12.49
CA LEU A 64 8.47 3.98 13.82
C LEU A 64 7.83 3.11 14.91
N CYS A 65 6.63 2.59 14.63
CA CYS A 65 5.90 1.69 15.51
C CYS A 65 6.74 0.46 15.87
N LYS A 66 7.32 -0.19 14.87
CA LYS A 66 8.13 -1.41 15.04
C LYS A 66 9.43 -1.17 15.81
N GLU A 67 10.04 0.00 15.65
CA GLU A 67 11.27 0.38 16.34
C GLU A 67 11.00 0.84 17.78
N SER A 68 9.85 1.46 18.04
CA SER A 68 9.51 2.04 19.35
C SER A 68 8.83 1.04 20.30
N MET A 69 8.15 0.01 19.75
CA MET A 69 7.39 -0.95 20.56
C MET A 69 8.24 -2.17 20.95
N PRO A 70 8.34 -2.50 22.25
CA PRO A 70 8.98 -3.72 22.70
C PRO A 70 8.29 -4.99 22.16
N LEU A 71 9.05 -6.05 21.92
CA LEU A 71 8.49 -7.36 21.59
C LEU A 71 7.50 -7.83 22.66
N GLY A 72 6.36 -8.37 22.22
CA GLY A 72 5.29 -8.84 23.11
C GLY A 72 4.36 -7.73 23.63
N SER A 73 4.58 -6.46 23.30
CA SER A 73 3.63 -5.39 23.64
C SER A 73 2.31 -5.56 22.88
N THR A 74 1.24 -5.07 23.48
CA THR A 74 -0.09 -5.05 22.85
C THR A 74 -0.35 -3.71 22.15
N TYR A 75 -1.04 -3.74 21.02
CA TYR A 75 -1.38 -2.53 20.27
C TYR A 75 -2.82 -2.52 19.76
N LYS A 76 -3.33 -1.33 19.46
CA LYS A 76 -4.60 -1.12 18.78
C LYS A 76 -4.44 -0.19 17.59
N LEU A 77 -4.96 -0.59 16.43
CA LEU A 77 -5.10 0.31 15.28
C LEU A 77 -6.35 1.16 15.43
N SER A 78 -6.20 2.46 15.29
CA SER A 78 -7.29 3.44 15.35
C SER A 78 -7.19 4.44 14.19
N GLY A 79 -8.32 4.98 13.76
CA GLY A 79 -8.37 5.89 12.61
C GLY A 79 -8.29 5.23 11.23
N PHE A 80 -8.14 3.90 11.18
CA PHE A 80 -8.28 3.12 9.97
C PHE A 80 -9.77 2.91 9.65
N GLU A 81 -10.13 2.99 8.38
CA GLU A 81 -11.42 2.49 7.90
C GLU A 81 -11.48 0.97 8.10
N LYS A 82 -12.58 0.46 8.64
CA LYS A 82 -12.75 -0.97 8.96
C LYS A 82 -12.60 -1.81 7.70
N PHE A 83 -11.78 -2.86 7.77
CA PHE A 83 -11.45 -3.76 6.66
C PHE A 83 -10.78 -3.08 5.48
N SER A 84 -10.23 -1.88 5.67
CA SER A 84 -9.42 -1.24 4.62
C SER A 84 -8.13 -2.03 4.39
N ILE A 85 -7.63 -1.95 3.16
CA ILE A 85 -6.35 -2.57 2.79
C ILE A 85 -5.19 -2.03 3.64
N HIS A 86 -5.29 -0.78 4.10
CA HIS A 86 -4.32 -0.15 4.99
C HIS A 86 -4.31 -0.80 6.37
N GLU A 87 -5.49 -1.06 6.95
CA GLU A 87 -5.61 -1.76 8.23
C GLU A 87 -5.00 -3.15 8.16
N VAL A 88 -5.37 -3.92 7.13
CA VAL A 88 -4.88 -5.29 6.92
C VAL A 88 -3.35 -5.29 6.79
N ARG A 89 -2.80 -4.42 5.93
CA ARG A 89 -1.35 -4.33 5.74
C ARG A 89 -0.62 -3.88 6.99
N ALA A 90 -1.19 -2.96 7.77
CA ALA A 90 -0.63 -2.53 9.05
C ALA A 90 -0.53 -3.70 10.04
N ARG A 91 -1.60 -4.51 10.17
CA ARG A 91 -1.59 -5.72 11.01
C ARG A 91 -0.52 -6.72 10.57
N TYR A 92 -0.39 -6.96 9.26
CA TYR A 92 0.65 -7.83 8.72
C TYR A 92 2.06 -7.29 8.97
N PHE A 93 2.27 -5.97 8.87
CA PHE A 93 3.58 -5.37 9.13
C PHE A 93 3.99 -5.52 10.60
N LEU A 94 3.02 -5.41 11.51
CA LEU A 94 3.17 -5.51 12.96
C LEU A 94 2.84 -6.91 13.51
N TRP A 95 2.92 -7.96 12.68
CA TRP A 95 2.51 -9.32 13.05
C TRP A 95 3.23 -9.90 14.27
N SER A 96 4.42 -9.38 14.59
CA SER A 96 5.20 -9.77 15.77
C SER A 96 4.64 -9.20 17.09
N LEU A 97 3.67 -8.29 17.02
CA LEU A 97 3.00 -7.67 18.16
C LEU A 97 1.56 -8.20 18.27
N VAL A 98 0.96 -8.07 19.46
CA VAL A 98 -0.39 -8.58 19.71
C VAL A 98 -1.41 -7.45 19.52
N SER A 99 -2.33 -7.61 18.57
CA SER A 99 -3.44 -6.69 18.39
C SER A 99 -4.53 -6.96 19.42
N VAL A 100 -4.91 -5.95 20.22
CA VAL A 100 -5.99 -6.04 21.22
C VAL A 100 -6.94 -4.85 21.12
N ASP A 101 -8.24 -5.09 21.31
CA ASP A 101 -9.24 -4.02 21.27
C ASP A 101 -9.41 -3.30 22.61
N LYS A 102 -9.15 -4.02 23.70
CA LYS A 102 -9.30 -3.57 25.09
C LYS A 102 -7.94 -3.47 25.74
N ASP A 103 -7.73 -2.35 26.41
CA ASP A 103 -6.55 -2.04 27.22
C ASP A 103 -5.17 -2.28 26.55
N PRO A 104 -4.92 -1.74 25.34
CA PRO A 104 -3.64 -1.90 24.67
C PRO A 104 -2.52 -1.10 25.36
N ASP A 105 -1.28 -1.61 25.31
CA ASP A 105 -0.10 -0.83 25.74
C ASP A 105 0.16 0.34 24.78
N TYR A 106 -0.17 0.19 23.50
CA TYR A 106 0.05 1.19 22.46
C TYR A 106 -1.20 1.41 21.59
N VAL A 107 -1.42 2.66 21.16
CA VAL A 107 -2.46 2.98 20.18
C VAL A 107 -1.81 3.67 18.99
N ILE A 108 -2.05 3.12 17.80
CA ILE A 108 -1.54 3.63 16.53
C ILE A 108 -2.70 4.32 15.82
N TYR A 109 -2.58 5.63 15.64
CA TYR A 109 -3.55 6.44 14.91
C TYR A 109 -3.03 6.77 13.50
N PHE A 110 -3.87 6.56 12.49
CA PHE A 110 -3.58 6.92 11.10
C PHE A 110 -4.66 7.83 10.53
N LYS A 111 -4.27 8.89 9.80
CA LYS A 111 -5.13 9.89 9.13
C LYS A 111 -6.13 10.67 10.01
N SER A 112 -6.24 10.37 11.30
CA SER A 112 -7.15 11.03 12.24
C SER A 112 -6.49 11.07 13.61
N ASP A 113 -5.66 12.09 13.84
CA ASP A 113 -4.95 12.22 15.10
C ASP A 113 -5.87 12.82 16.18
N PRO A 114 -6.16 12.10 17.28
CA PRO A 114 -6.85 12.71 18.40
C PRO A 114 -5.95 13.78 19.02
N LYS A 115 -6.50 14.98 19.25
CA LYS A 115 -5.75 16.06 19.94
C LYS A 115 -5.22 15.64 21.31
N THR A 116 -5.94 14.74 21.99
CA THR A 116 -5.57 14.16 23.29
C THR A 116 -6.19 12.77 23.44
N LEU A 117 -5.39 11.79 23.87
CA LEU A 117 -5.84 10.44 24.22
C LEU A 117 -5.67 10.21 25.72
N PRO A 118 -6.74 10.20 26.54
CA PRO A 118 -6.61 10.14 27.99
C PRO A 118 -5.97 8.82 28.43
N GLY A 119 -4.98 8.91 29.32
CA GLY A 119 -4.21 7.76 29.80
C GLY A 119 -3.07 7.31 28.88
N TYR A 120 -2.81 8.04 27.80
CA TYR A 120 -1.72 7.77 26.88
C TYR A 120 -0.89 9.04 26.63
N GLU A 121 0.41 8.85 26.42
CA GLU A 121 1.35 9.87 25.99
C GLU A 121 1.74 9.65 24.52
N ARG A 122 2.00 10.73 23.80
CA ARG A 122 2.43 10.66 22.40
C ARG A 122 3.93 10.35 22.35
N CYS A 123 4.31 9.27 21.67
CA CYS A 123 5.70 8.83 21.55
C CYS A 123 6.35 9.20 20.22
N GLY A 124 5.55 9.53 19.20
CA GLY A 124 6.09 9.96 17.91
C GLY A 124 5.05 10.01 16.81
N GLY A 125 5.53 10.27 15.59
CA GLY A 125 4.71 10.42 14.39
C GLY A 125 4.44 11.89 14.03
N SER A 126 3.59 12.10 13.04
CA SER A 126 3.19 13.41 12.54
C SER A 126 1.70 13.62 12.76
N ALA A 127 1.32 14.79 13.29
CA ALA A 127 -0.09 15.08 13.55
C ALA A 127 -0.94 15.13 12.27
N ALA A 128 -0.29 15.31 11.12
CA ALA A 128 -0.94 15.34 9.82
C ALA A 128 -1.25 13.94 9.27
N PHE A 129 -0.47 12.91 9.63
CA PHE A 129 -0.48 11.62 8.93
C PHE A 129 -0.75 10.44 9.85
N GLY A 130 -0.26 10.51 11.09
CA GLY A 130 -0.48 9.48 12.09
C GLY A 130 0.50 9.58 13.25
N SER A 131 0.06 9.08 14.39
CA SER A 131 0.75 9.24 15.67
C SER A 131 0.73 7.92 16.43
N LEU A 132 1.83 7.67 17.14
CA LEU A 132 1.97 6.56 18.07
C LEU A 132 1.77 7.06 19.50
N TYR A 133 0.91 6.37 20.25
CA TYR A 133 0.61 6.65 21.63
C TYR A 133 0.97 5.45 22.51
N ARG A 134 1.51 5.71 23.70
CA ARG A 134 1.84 4.71 24.71
C ARG A 134 1.04 4.93 25.98
N LYS A 135 0.58 3.86 26.60
CA LYS A 135 -0.18 3.91 27.85
C LYS A 135 0.74 4.37 29.00
N ILE A 136 0.28 5.37 29.75
CA ILE A 136 0.96 5.85 30.95
C ILE A 136 0.65 4.85 32.07
N ARG A 137 1.65 4.07 32.50
CA ARG A 137 1.53 3.23 33.70
C ARG A 137 1.69 4.12 34.93
N ARG A 138 0.63 4.27 35.72
CA ARG A 138 0.68 4.85 37.07
C ARG A 138 1.08 3.79 38.08
#